data_AF-A0AAD9TNM1-F1
#
_entry.id   AF-A0AAD9TNM1-F1
#
_cell.length_a   1.000
_cell.length_b   1.000
_cell.length_c   1.000
_cell.angle_alpha   90.00
_cell.angle_beta   90.00
_cell.angle_gamma   90.00
#
_symmetry.space_group_name_H-M   'P 1'
#
loop_
_entity.id
_entity.type
_entity.pdbx_description
1 polymer ?
#
loop_
_entity_poly.entity_id
_entity_poly.type
_entity_poly.pdbx_seq_one_letter_code
_entity_poly.pdbx_strand_id
1 'polypeptide(L)'
;MRNRLRDLLTTVERDWYEGKLTRHNHFDALGHIDDTLNRVLVEFTDKDRCRFMASCFGHFLTMHREMKFLGGIIHRLLLRELHHNGPTDEMQFMLGNQSVGFSKVEFYLITGLRFGVVPDTTKYAAVENGIHRRYFPRADEVSLEEIRGVVTGAEFGKAYDAVKLCLIYMMNRILIGVDERFKIPVWQFRLVEDLDAFDAFP
;
A
#
# COMPACT_ATOMS: atom_id res chain seq x y z
N MET A 1 -7.53 22.44 -23.09
CA MET A 1 -7.92 21.05 -23.42
C MET A 1 -9.01 20.58 -22.44
N ARG A 2 -10.13 21.32 -22.32
CA ARG A 2 -11.01 21.28 -21.11
C ARG A 2 -12.44 20.76 -21.32
N ASN A 3 -12.84 20.34 -22.52
CA ASN A 3 -14.26 20.04 -22.81
C ASN A 3 -14.52 18.77 -23.64
N ARG A 4 -13.51 17.93 -23.96
CA ARG A 4 -13.73 16.77 -24.85
C ARG A 4 -14.20 15.49 -24.16
N LEU A 5 -14.15 15.41 -22.83
CA LEU A 5 -14.47 14.18 -22.11
C LEU A 5 -15.95 14.05 -21.72
N ARG A 6 -16.69 15.15 -21.58
CA ARG A 6 -18.13 15.11 -21.27
C ARG A 6 -18.92 14.29 -22.29
N ASP A 7 -18.53 14.37 -23.55
CA ASP A 7 -19.18 13.68 -24.67
C ASP A 7 -18.82 12.18 -24.75
N LEU A 8 -17.84 11.73 -23.97
CA LEU A 8 -17.37 10.34 -23.92
C LEU A 8 -17.86 9.56 -22.69
N LEU A 9 -18.45 10.25 -21.72
CA LEU A 9 -19.02 9.65 -20.52
C LEU A 9 -20.39 9.05 -20.84
N THR A 10 -20.59 7.78 -20.48
CA THR A 10 -21.89 7.11 -20.62
C THR A 10 -22.76 7.28 -19.37
N THR A 11 -22.16 7.65 -18.24
CA THR A 11 -22.88 7.89 -16.99
C THR A 11 -23.46 9.30 -16.96
N VAL A 12 -24.80 9.41 -16.93
CA VAL A 12 -25.50 10.69 -16.73
C VAL A 12 -25.37 11.09 -15.26
N GLU A 13 -24.56 12.11 -14.97
CA GLU A 13 -24.42 12.65 -13.61
C GLU A 13 -25.76 13.27 -13.17
N ARG A 14 -26.49 12.60 -12.28
CA ARG A 14 -27.66 13.18 -11.61
C ARG A 14 -27.17 13.95 -10.39
N ASP A 15 -27.31 15.27 -10.45
CA ASP A 15 -27.19 16.28 -9.41
C ASP A 15 -26.24 15.97 -8.23
N TRP A 16 -25.06 16.59 -8.28
CA TRP A 16 -24.23 17.02 -7.14
C TRP A 16 -24.70 16.54 -5.77
N TYR A 17 -24.21 15.38 -5.32
CA TYR A 17 -24.39 14.98 -3.93
C TYR A 17 -23.24 15.49 -3.08
N GLU A 18 -23.52 16.44 -2.19
CA GLU A 18 -22.67 16.76 -1.04
C GLU A 18 -22.36 15.48 -0.28
N GLY A 19 -21.13 14.99 -0.39
CA GLY A 19 -20.64 13.90 0.44
C GLY A 19 -20.61 14.39 1.88
N LYS A 20 -21.65 14.10 2.68
CA LYS A 20 -21.62 14.37 4.13
C LYS A 20 -20.48 13.58 4.77
N LEU A 21 -19.37 14.24 5.08
CA LEU A 21 -18.35 13.75 5.99
C LEU A 21 -19.00 13.70 7.38
N THR A 22 -19.51 12.52 7.75
CA THR A 22 -20.05 12.30 9.09
C THR A 22 -18.90 12.11 10.08
N ARG A 23 -19.12 12.48 11.35
CA ARG A 23 -18.17 12.28 12.47
C ARG A 23 -17.70 10.82 12.67
N HIS A 24 -18.35 9.87 12.00
CA HIS A 24 -18.01 8.43 12.06
C HIS A 24 -16.94 8.00 11.03
N ASN A 25 -16.48 8.91 10.16
CA ASN A 25 -15.29 8.65 9.35
C ASN A 25 -14.06 8.86 10.26
N HIS A 26 -13.63 7.80 10.93
CA HIS A 26 -12.48 7.84 11.83
C HIS A 26 -11.21 8.19 11.02
N PHE A 27 -10.46 9.19 11.48
CA PHE A 27 -9.21 9.66 10.85
C PHE A 27 -8.01 8.74 11.12
N ASP A 28 -8.23 7.61 11.80
CA ASP A 28 -7.20 6.94 12.61
C ASP A 28 -6.24 6.04 11.83
N ALA A 29 -6.51 5.75 10.56
CA ALA A 29 -5.85 4.63 9.90
C ALA A 29 -4.35 4.84 9.65
N LEU A 30 -3.88 6.08 9.45
CA LEU A 30 -2.45 6.37 9.16
C LEU A 30 -1.63 6.82 10.37
N GLY A 31 -2.22 7.37 11.43
CA GLY A 31 -1.43 7.85 12.59
C GLY A 31 -0.57 6.73 13.20
N HIS A 32 -1.14 5.52 13.31
CA HIS A 32 -0.42 4.33 13.75
C HIS A 32 0.65 3.86 12.76
N ILE A 33 0.48 4.16 11.47
CA ILE A 33 1.48 3.86 10.44
C ILE A 33 2.66 4.81 10.62
N ASP A 34 2.39 6.10 10.84
CA ASP A 34 3.44 7.10 11.10
C ASP A 34 4.25 6.72 12.34
N ASP A 35 3.59 6.34 13.43
CA ASP A 35 4.26 5.90 14.66
C ASP A 35 5.10 4.64 14.43
N THR A 36 4.54 3.65 13.72
CA THR A 36 5.24 2.39 13.40
C THR A 36 6.45 2.67 12.52
N LEU A 37 6.29 3.44 11.44
CA LEU A 37 7.38 3.78 10.53
C LEU A 37 8.45 4.61 11.23
N ASN A 38 8.07 5.64 11.99
CA ASN A 38 9.02 6.48 12.73
C ASN A 38 9.85 5.65 13.70
N ARG A 39 9.21 4.74 14.44
CA ARG A 39 9.92 3.88 15.40
C ARG A 39 10.92 2.97 14.69
N VAL A 40 10.51 2.37 13.59
CA VAL A 40 11.39 1.46 12.84
C VAL A 40 12.55 2.21 12.19
N LEU A 41 12.29 3.42 11.68
CA LEU A 41 13.33 4.27 11.11
C LEU A 41 14.36 4.70 12.14
N VAL A 42 14.03 4.79 13.42
CA VAL A 42 15.03 5.07 14.48
C VAL A 42 15.95 3.87 14.67
N GLU A 43 15.41 2.66 14.61
CA GLU A 43 16.15 1.41 14.83
C GLU A 43 16.92 0.90 13.58
N PHE A 44 16.65 1.47 12.40
CA PHE A 44 17.35 1.10 11.18
C PHE A 44 18.82 1.49 11.24
N THR A 45 19.68 0.51 10.92
CA THR A 45 21.08 0.78 10.58
C THR A 45 21.15 1.68 9.34
N ASP A 46 22.27 2.39 9.13
CA ASP A 46 22.46 3.20 7.92
C ASP A 46 22.28 2.40 6.63
N LYS A 47 22.69 1.12 6.65
CA LYS A 47 22.51 0.21 5.51
C LYS A 47 21.04 -0.11 5.27
N ASP A 48 20.27 -0.40 6.32
CA ASP A 48 18.84 -0.69 6.22
C ASP A 48 18.06 0.53 5.75
N ARG A 49 18.39 1.72 6.28
CA ARG A 49 17.80 2.99 5.83
C ARG A 49 18.07 3.23 4.35
N CYS A 50 19.30 3.06 3.89
CA CYS A 50 19.64 3.20 2.48
C CYS A 50 18.89 2.19 1.61
N ARG A 51 18.81 0.92 2.02
CA ARG A 51 18.10 -0.11 1.24
C ARG A 51 16.60 0.14 1.18
N PHE A 52 16.00 0.61 2.28
CA PHE A 52 14.59 0.96 2.32
C PHE A 52 14.29 2.19 1.46
N MET A 53 15.11 3.24 1.55
CA MET A 53 14.96 4.44 0.71
C MET A 53 15.07 4.13 -0.78
N ALA A 54 15.85 3.11 -1.16
CA ALA A 54 15.97 2.66 -2.55
C ALA A 54 14.83 1.73 -3.00
N SER A 55 13.96 1.28 -2.08
CA SER A 55 12.83 0.40 -2.41
C SER A 55 11.69 1.15 -3.09
N CYS A 56 10.71 0.41 -3.63
CA CYS A 56 9.48 0.98 -4.16
C CYS A 56 8.68 1.82 -3.15
N PHE A 57 8.94 1.70 -1.85
CA PHE A 57 8.27 2.48 -0.79
C PHE A 57 9.14 3.58 -0.17
N GLY A 58 10.34 3.81 -0.70
CA GLY A 58 11.27 4.80 -0.14
C GLY A 58 10.68 6.21 -0.05
N HIS A 59 9.86 6.60 -1.02
CA HIS A 59 9.23 7.93 -1.06
C HIS A 59 8.26 8.17 0.11
N PHE A 60 7.62 7.13 0.65
CA PHE A 60 6.75 7.27 1.82
C PHE A 60 7.53 7.78 3.05
N LEU A 61 8.83 7.47 3.17
CA LEU A 61 9.65 8.02 4.26
C LEU A 61 9.81 9.54 4.17
N THR A 62 9.74 10.09 2.96
CA THR A 62 9.87 11.52 2.71
C THR A 62 8.54 12.25 2.73
N MET A 63 7.43 11.54 2.54
CA MET A 63 6.09 12.13 2.45
C MET A 63 5.45 12.45 3.81
N HIS A 64 5.95 11.91 4.92
CA HIS A 64 5.17 11.87 6.17
C HIS A 64 5.57 12.86 7.26
N ARG A 65 4.57 13.68 7.66
CA ARG A 65 4.28 14.07 9.06
C ARG A 65 2.77 14.20 9.40
N GLU A 66 1.86 14.24 8.40
CA GLU A 66 0.41 14.44 8.67
C GLU A 66 -0.54 13.80 7.62
N MET A 67 -0.15 12.71 6.95
CA MET A 67 -1.09 12.08 6.00
C MET A 67 -2.28 11.49 6.76
N LYS A 68 -3.50 11.78 6.28
CA LYS A 68 -4.75 11.22 6.81
C LYS A 68 -5.43 10.38 5.74
N PHE A 69 -5.67 9.10 6.02
CA PHE A 69 -6.43 8.22 5.13
C PHE A 69 -7.87 8.13 5.58
N LEU A 70 -8.79 8.32 4.64
CA LEU A 70 -10.22 8.20 4.88
C LEU A 70 -10.79 7.18 3.91
N GLY A 71 -10.78 5.91 4.33
CA GLY A 71 -11.33 4.80 3.53
C GLY A 71 -12.78 5.04 3.10
N GLY A 72 -13.58 5.71 3.94
CA GLY A 72 -14.95 6.11 3.59
C GLY A 72 -15.03 7.12 2.44
N ILE A 73 -14.06 8.03 2.30
CA ILE A 73 -13.98 8.94 1.14
C ILE A 73 -13.60 8.15 -0.09
N ILE A 74 -12.55 7.32 -0.02
CA ILE A 74 -12.09 6.50 -1.14
C ILE A 74 -13.21 5.59 -1.64
N HIS A 75 -13.90 4.89 -0.74
CA HIS A 75 -15.03 4.03 -1.09
C HIS A 75 -16.15 4.80 -1.81
N ARG A 76 -16.55 5.97 -1.30
CA ARG A 76 -17.57 6.80 -1.94
C ARG A 76 -17.13 7.38 -3.27
N LEU A 77 -15.83 7.64 -3.43
CA LEU A 77 -15.24 8.08 -4.70
C LEU A 77 -15.31 6.94 -5.72
N LEU A 78 -14.90 5.73 -5.34
CA LEU A 78 -14.95 4.53 -6.20
C LEU A 78 -16.38 4.20 -6.66
N LEU A 79 -17.39 4.36 -5.79
CA LEU A 79 -18.80 4.17 -6.18
C LEU A 79 -19.31 5.18 -7.23
N ARG A 80 -18.55 6.24 -7.50
CA ARG A 80 -18.86 7.29 -8.47
C ARG A 80 -17.90 7.29 -9.66
N GLU A 81 -17.24 6.17 -9.89
CA GLU A 81 -16.47 5.97 -11.12
C GLU A 81 -17.37 6.23 -12.33
N LEU A 82 -16.86 7.05 -13.25
CA LEU A 82 -17.52 7.37 -14.49
C LEU A 82 -17.14 6.33 -15.53
N HIS A 83 -18.15 5.72 -16.14
CA HIS A 83 -17.92 4.84 -17.26
C HIS A 83 -17.76 5.67 -18.54
N HIS A 84 -16.78 5.30 -19.35
CA HIS A 84 -16.48 5.96 -20.60
C HIS A 84 -16.06 4.95 -21.66
N ASN A 85 -16.24 5.30 -22.93
CA ASN A 85 -15.84 4.46 -24.08
C ASN A 85 -14.37 4.64 -24.48
N GLY A 86 -13.52 5.11 -23.55
CA GLY A 86 -12.10 5.42 -23.78
C GLY A 86 -11.17 4.27 -23.39
N PRO A 87 -9.88 4.55 -23.11
CA PRO A 87 -8.93 3.52 -22.69
C PRO A 87 -9.44 2.79 -21.44
N THR A 88 -9.44 1.45 -21.45
CA THR A 88 -9.93 0.59 -20.36
C THR A 88 -9.08 0.61 -19.09
N ASP A 89 -7.97 1.34 -19.11
CA ASP A 89 -6.88 1.28 -18.14
C ASP A 89 -6.86 2.48 -17.17
N GLU A 90 -7.95 3.24 -17.10
CA GLU A 90 -8.06 4.46 -16.32
C GLU A 90 -9.45 4.55 -15.67
N MET A 91 -9.47 4.89 -14.38
CA MET A 91 -10.70 5.25 -13.68
C MET A 91 -10.91 6.76 -13.79
N GLN A 92 -12.13 7.18 -14.12
CA GLN A 92 -12.46 8.60 -14.23
C GLN A 92 -13.44 9.01 -13.12
N PHE A 93 -13.19 10.16 -12.50
CA PHE A 93 -14.04 10.71 -11.44
C PHE A 93 -14.39 12.16 -11.71
N MET A 94 -15.60 12.57 -11.35
CA MET A 94 -15.97 13.99 -11.25
C MET A 94 -15.71 14.46 -9.82
N LEU A 95 -14.74 15.37 -9.66
CA LEU A 95 -14.44 16.04 -8.41
C LEU A 95 -14.75 17.53 -8.56
N GLY A 96 -15.90 17.95 -8.01
CA GLY A 96 -16.46 19.27 -8.25
C GLY A 96 -16.71 19.45 -9.75
N ASN A 97 -16.13 20.49 -10.35
CA ASN A 97 -16.29 20.78 -11.79
C ASN A 97 -15.14 20.21 -12.64
N GLN A 98 -14.29 19.36 -12.07
CA GLN A 98 -13.10 18.82 -12.72
C GLN A 98 -13.22 17.31 -12.87
N SER A 99 -12.92 16.83 -14.08
CA SER A 99 -12.69 15.41 -14.32
C SER A 99 -11.25 15.10 -13.91
N VAL A 100 -11.09 14.09 -13.07
CA VAL A 100 -9.81 13.60 -12.57
C VAL A 100 -9.69 12.12 -12.92
N GLY A 101 -8.61 11.80 -13.62
CA GLY A 101 -8.24 10.44 -13.98
C GLY A 101 -7.34 9.81 -12.93
N PHE A 102 -7.50 8.51 -12.71
CA PHE A 102 -6.57 7.67 -11.99
C PHE A 102 -6.19 6.51 -12.91
N SER A 103 -5.02 6.61 -13.54
CA SER A 103 -4.47 5.60 -14.43
C SER A 103 -3.33 4.82 -13.76
N LYS A 104 -2.72 3.91 -14.52
CA LYS A 104 -1.50 3.21 -14.14
C LYS A 104 -0.35 4.16 -13.77
N VAL A 105 -0.32 5.36 -14.35
CA VAL A 105 0.69 6.38 -14.07
C VAL A 105 0.51 6.94 -12.66
N GLU A 106 -0.70 7.37 -12.31
CA GLU A 106 -1.03 7.85 -10.96
C GLU A 106 -0.81 6.74 -9.92
N PHE A 107 -1.19 5.50 -10.25
CA PHE A 107 -0.92 4.34 -9.40
C PHE A 107 0.58 4.19 -9.09
N TYR A 108 1.43 4.19 -10.11
CA TYR A 108 2.88 4.08 -9.93
C TYR A 108 3.44 5.27 -9.14
N LEU A 109 3.01 6.49 -9.44
CA LEU A 109 3.48 7.69 -8.74
C LEU A 109 3.11 7.69 -7.24
N ILE A 110 1.93 7.20 -6.89
CA ILE A 110 1.44 7.19 -5.51
C ILE A 110 2.03 6.02 -4.72
N THR A 111 2.00 4.81 -5.30
CA THR A 111 2.36 3.59 -4.57
C THR A 111 3.84 3.23 -4.70
N GLY A 112 4.51 3.72 -5.75
CA GLY A 112 5.84 3.28 -6.18
C GLY A 112 5.86 1.86 -6.76
N LEU A 113 4.72 1.15 -6.75
CA LEU A 113 4.60 -0.19 -7.33
C LEU A 113 4.39 -0.12 -8.84
N ARG A 114 4.97 -1.10 -9.53
CA ARG A 114 4.74 -1.30 -10.96
C ARG A 114 3.29 -1.71 -11.22
N PHE A 115 2.88 -1.66 -12.48
CA PHE A 115 1.58 -2.16 -12.91
C PHE A 115 1.81 -3.26 -13.94
N GLY A 116 1.24 -4.43 -13.72
CA GLY A 116 1.51 -5.61 -14.54
C GLY A 116 0.52 -6.74 -14.33
N VAL A 117 0.76 -7.84 -15.05
CA VAL A 117 0.05 -9.10 -14.83
C VAL A 117 0.50 -9.65 -13.48
N VAL A 118 -0.47 -10.02 -12.63
CA VAL A 118 -0.16 -10.62 -11.33
C VAL A 118 0.76 -11.83 -11.54
N PRO A 119 2.00 -11.79 -11.02
CA PRO A 119 2.96 -12.85 -11.26
C PRO A 119 2.52 -14.11 -10.51
N ASP A 120 2.84 -15.28 -11.07
CA ASP A 120 2.63 -16.56 -10.40
C ASP A 120 3.38 -16.57 -9.06
N THR A 121 2.64 -16.49 -7.95
CA THR A 121 3.22 -16.42 -6.61
C THR A 121 3.79 -17.74 -6.12
N THR A 122 3.50 -18.85 -6.83
CA THR A 122 4.06 -20.17 -6.51
C THR A 122 5.55 -20.27 -6.86
N LYS A 123 6.04 -19.40 -7.74
CA LYS A 123 7.47 -19.34 -8.13
C LYS A 123 8.40 -18.91 -6.99
N TYR A 124 7.87 -18.25 -5.96
CA TYR A 124 8.67 -17.83 -4.81
C TYR A 124 8.93 -19.03 -3.90
N ALA A 125 10.16 -19.55 -3.97
CA ALA A 125 10.60 -20.69 -3.19
C ALA A 125 10.70 -20.35 -1.69
N ALA A 126 10.52 -21.35 -0.84
CA ALA A 126 10.78 -21.19 0.58
C ALA A 126 12.29 -21.05 0.80
N VAL A 127 12.70 -20.00 1.50
CA VAL A 127 14.09 -19.85 1.94
C VAL A 127 14.27 -20.58 3.26
N GLU A 128 15.28 -21.46 3.31
CA GLU A 128 15.63 -22.16 4.55
C GLU A 128 16.00 -21.15 5.63
N ASN A 129 15.39 -21.32 6.82
CA ASN A 129 15.53 -20.37 7.92
C ASN A 129 15.20 -18.92 7.50
N GLY A 130 14.22 -18.73 6.60
CA GLY A 130 13.72 -17.43 6.16
C GLY A 130 13.05 -16.59 7.25
N ILE A 131 12.73 -15.34 6.96
CA ILE A 131 12.26 -14.32 7.92
C ILE A 131 11.00 -14.75 8.65
N HIS A 132 10.10 -15.45 7.94
CA HIS A 132 8.93 -16.08 8.56
C HIS A 132 9.33 -17.04 9.69
N ARG A 133 10.29 -17.95 9.44
CA ARG A 133 10.75 -18.91 10.47
C ARG A 133 11.59 -18.26 11.56
N ARG A 134 12.38 -17.22 11.23
CA ARG A 134 13.25 -16.53 12.21
C ARG A 134 12.44 -15.78 13.26
N TYR A 135 11.42 -15.03 12.82
CA TYR A 135 10.64 -14.17 13.70
C TYR A 135 9.32 -14.79 14.16
N PHE A 136 8.84 -15.81 13.45
CA PHE A 136 7.57 -16.49 13.75
C PHE A 136 7.71 -18.03 13.72
N PRO A 137 8.66 -18.62 14.49
CA PRO A 137 8.97 -20.06 14.42
C PRO A 137 7.83 -20.99 14.85
N ARG A 138 6.82 -20.47 15.56
CA ARG A 138 5.69 -21.24 16.12
C ARG A 138 4.34 -20.84 15.53
N ALA A 139 4.33 -19.98 14.51
CA ALA A 139 3.12 -19.53 13.87
C ALA A 139 3.01 -20.16 12.49
N ASP A 140 1.94 -20.93 12.26
CA ASP A 140 1.59 -21.41 10.92
C ASP A 140 0.96 -20.29 10.09
N GLU A 141 0.37 -19.29 10.75
CA GLU A 141 -0.25 -18.12 10.12
C GLU A 141 0.04 -16.85 10.91
N VAL A 142 0.73 -15.89 10.28
CA VAL A 142 1.14 -14.63 10.89
C VAL A 142 0.15 -13.52 10.52
N SER A 143 -0.42 -12.84 11.51
CA SER A 143 -1.27 -11.66 11.31
C SER A 143 -0.46 -10.39 11.10
N LEU A 144 -1.08 -9.37 10.51
CA LEU A 144 -0.46 -8.06 10.36
C LEU A 144 -0.13 -7.42 11.72
N GLU A 145 -0.94 -7.66 12.76
CA GLU A 145 -0.68 -7.24 14.14
C GLU A 145 0.62 -7.84 14.69
N GLU A 146 0.84 -9.14 14.47
CA GLU A 146 2.07 -9.83 14.89
C GLU A 146 3.29 -9.26 14.16
N ILE A 147 3.17 -8.95 12.86
CA ILE A 147 4.24 -8.26 12.13
C ILE A 147 4.53 -6.90 12.75
N ARG A 148 3.50 -6.09 13.03
CA ARG A 148 3.69 -4.77 13.69
C ARG A 148 4.41 -4.92 15.03
N GLY A 149 4.04 -5.93 15.82
CA GLY A 149 4.69 -6.22 17.11
C GLY A 149 6.18 -6.50 16.95
N VAL A 150 6.56 -7.34 16.00
CA VAL A 150 7.99 -7.63 15.71
C VAL A 150 8.70 -6.40 15.16
N VAL A 151 8.09 -5.71 14.21
CA VAL A 151 8.64 -4.51 13.58
C VAL A 151 8.94 -3.40 14.61
N THR A 152 8.09 -3.23 15.61
CA THR A 152 8.25 -2.18 16.63
C THR A 152 9.07 -2.59 17.87
N GLY A 153 9.25 -3.89 18.10
CA GLY A 153 9.77 -4.41 19.36
C GLY A 153 10.95 -5.38 19.26
N ALA A 154 11.34 -5.84 18.07
CA ALA A 154 12.42 -6.79 17.90
C ALA A 154 13.77 -6.11 17.61
N GLU A 155 14.84 -6.73 18.08
CA GLU A 155 16.20 -6.44 17.62
C GLU A 155 16.49 -7.28 16.37
N PHE A 156 16.95 -6.62 15.32
CA PHE A 156 17.23 -7.26 14.03
C PHE A 156 18.70 -7.69 13.94
N GLY A 157 18.96 -8.99 14.09
CA GLY A 157 20.32 -9.54 14.06
C GLY A 157 20.90 -9.80 12.65
N LYS A 158 20.07 -9.79 11.60
CA LYS A 158 20.52 -9.95 10.21
C LYS A 158 20.23 -8.70 9.40
N ALA A 159 21.14 -8.39 8.48
CA ALA A 159 20.99 -7.28 7.55
C ALA A 159 19.68 -7.38 6.77
N TYR A 160 18.98 -6.25 6.66
CA TYR A 160 17.73 -6.08 5.92
C TYR A 160 16.51 -6.83 6.46
N ASP A 161 16.59 -7.57 7.58
CA ASP A 161 15.39 -8.22 8.13
C ASP A 161 14.33 -7.18 8.56
N ALA A 162 14.79 -6.07 9.13
CA ALA A 162 13.93 -4.94 9.48
C ALA A 162 13.24 -4.36 8.22
N VAL A 163 14.02 -4.16 7.14
CA VAL A 163 13.52 -3.70 5.83
C VAL A 163 12.43 -4.63 5.30
N LYS A 164 12.70 -5.94 5.28
CA LYS A 164 11.78 -6.97 4.77
C LYS A 164 10.43 -6.94 5.49
N LEU A 165 10.42 -6.93 6.82
CA LEU A 165 9.16 -6.89 7.58
C LEU A 165 8.42 -5.56 7.40
N CYS A 166 9.13 -4.45 7.30
CA CYS A 166 8.52 -3.15 6.99
C CYS A 166 7.85 -3.12 5.63
N LEU A 167 8.48 -3.70 4.60
CA LEU A 167 7.89 -3.78 3.27
C LEU A 167 6.59 -4.61 3.29
N ILE A 168 6.57 -5.76 3.98
CA ILE A 168 5.33 -6.54 4.18
C ILE A 168 4.28 -5.70 4.91
N TYR A 169 4.66 -5.07 6.03
CA TYR A 169 3.74 -4.27 6.84
C TYR A 169 3.11 -3.15 6.02
N MET A 170 3.91 -2.37 5.29
CA MET A 170 3.44 -1.26 4.47
C MET A 170 2.56 -1.72 3.32
N MET A 171 2.94 -2.78 2.60
CA MET A 171 2.13 -3.30 1.51
C MET A 171 0.72 -3.66 2.00
N ASN A 172 0.61 -4.40 3.10
CA ASN A 172 -0.70 -4.84 3.60
C ASN A 172 -1.48 -3.70 4.26
N ARG A 173 -0.79 -2.83 5.00
CA ARG A 173 -1.46 -1.78 5.78
C ARG A 173 -1.85 -0.56 4.94
N ILE A 174 -0.98 -0.10 4.06
CA ILE A 174 -1.18 1.13 3.28
C ILE A 174 -1.88 0.82 1.96
N LEU A 175 -1.44 -0.22 1.24
CA LEU A 175 -1.91 -0.46 -0.12
C LEU A 175 -3.14 -1.36 -0.15
N ILE A 176 -3.08 -2.51 0.51
CA ILE A 176 -4.23 -3.43 0.56
C ILE A 176 -5.27 -2.93 1.56
N GLY A 177 -4.83 -2.26 2.63
CA GLY A 177 -5.72 -1.70 3.66
C GLY A 177 -6.39 -2.77 4.51
N VAL A 178 -5.71 -3.91 4.75
CA VAL A 178 -6.28 -5.00 5.54
C VAL A 178 -6.34 -4.66 7.04
N ASP A 179 -7.31 -5.30 7.71
CA ASP A 179 -7.41 -5.26 9.17
C ASP A 179 -6.17 -5.92 9.82
N GLU A 180 -5.78 -5.47 11.02
CA GLU A 180 -4.58 -5.99 11.69
C GLU A 180 -4.67 -7.49 12.02
N ARG A 181 -5.90 -8.02 12.17
CA ARG A 181 -6.16 -9.44 12.42
C ARG A 181 -6.00 -10.31 11.17
N PHE A 182 -5.90 -9.69 9.98
CA PHE A 182 -5.78 -10.41 8.72
C PHE A 182 -4.48 -11.18 8.65
N LYS A 183 -4.55 -12.42 8.13
CA LYS A 183 -3.41 -13.31 7.99
C LYS A 183 -2.65 -13.02 6.71
N ILE A 184 -1.35 -12.83 6.84
CA ILE A 184 -0.48 -12.49 5.72
C ILE A 184 -0.20 -13.74 4.89
N PRO A 185 -0.46 -13.69 3.56
CA PRO A 185 -0.15 -14.81 2.69
C PRO A 185 1.34 -15.17 2.73
N VAL A 186 1.64 -16.46 2.88
CA VAL A 186 3.02 -16.98 2.99
C VAL A 186 3.91 -16.55 1.83
N TRP A 187 3.36 -16.40 0.62
CA TRP A 187 4.13 -15.97 -0.55
C TRP A 187 4.79 -14.60 -0.36
N GLN A 188 4.22 -13.70 0.45
CA GLN A 188 4.80 -12.39 0.69
C GLN A 188 6.11 -12.49 1.49
N PHE A 189 6.14 -13.38 2.48
CA PHE A 189 7.37 -13.69 3.22
C PHE A 189 8.45 -14.32 2.34
N ARG A 190 8.07 -15.07 1.30
CA ARG A 190 9.00 -15.64 0.33
C ARG A 190 9.49 -14.59 -0.66
N LEU A 191 8.60 -13.69 -1.10
CA LEU A 191 8.92 -12.62 -2.01
C LEU A 191 9.96 -11.66 -1.41
N VAL A 192 9.77 -11.19 -0.17
CA VAL A 192 10.71 -10.21 0.43
C VAL A 192 12.10 -10.78 0.72
N GLU A 193 12.30 -12.09 0.63
CA GLU A 193 13.66 -12.64 0.73
C GLU A 193 14.54 -12.22 -0.45
N ASP A 194 13.92 -11.94 -1.61
CA ASP A 194 14.52 -11.29 -2.76
C ASP A 194 13.95 -9.86 -2.89
N LEU A 195 14.66 -8.90 -2.31
CA LEU A 195 14.23 -7.51 -2.28
C LEU A 195 14.16 -6.89 -3.69
N ASP A 196 14.97 -7.37 -4.64
CA ASP A 196 14.94 -6.87 -6.01
C ASP A 196 13.71 -7.41 -6.75
N ALA A 197 13.33 -8.66 -6.48
CA ALA A 197 12.04 -9.20 -6.92
C ALA A 197 10.85 -8.46 -6.30
N PHE A 198 10.94 -8.06 -5.03
CA PHE A 198 9.91 -7.23 -4.38
C PHE A 198 9.78 -5.86 -5.05
N ASP A 199 10.90 -5.16 -5.30
CA ASP A 199 10.89 -3.84 -5.97
C ASP A 199 10.42 -3.91 -7.43
N ALA A 200 10.48 -5.09 -8.05
CA ALA A 200 9.96 -5.35 -9.39
C ALA A 200 8.49 -5.82 -9.41
N PHE A 201 7.87 -6.08 -8.25
CA PHE A 201 6.49 -6.52 -8.10
C PHE A 201 5.52 -5.31 -8.20
N PRO A 202 4.26 -5.48 -8.67
CA PRO A 202 3.61 -6.66 -9.26
C PRO A 202 4.05 -6.96 -10.71
#